data_AF-A0A1T2KSH2-F1
#
_entry.id   AF-A0A1T2KSH2-F1
#
_cell.length_a   1.000
_cell.length_b   1.000
_cell.length_c   1.000
_cell.angle_alpha   90.00
_cell.angle_beta   90.00
_cell.angle_gamma   90.00
#
_symmetry.space_group_name_H-M   'P 1'
#
loop_
_entity.id
_entity.type
_entity.pdbx_description
1 polymer ?
#
loop_
_entity_poly.entity_id
_entity_poly.type
_entity_poly.pdbx_seq_one_letter_code
_entity_poly.pdbx_strand_id
1 'polypeptide(L)'
;QQKGLQLTRVTPGGEDVPAGNQVVFQFNRPVVPVGRMERDASEIPVDITPALKCHWRWMNTSALACQLDDESRLTKATKYMVTMRPGIQAEDGTTISEAHSHTFITQRPHVRYASFREWLTPGTPVVRLSFDQPVTKSSVETRIAYTYPTSETDETLLVEYLKVEKDPYDENDPHLTPVTKEEARRYWLVTPQKELPLDTRVEMKVIPGLVSALGKERGVEQRMIDYHMTYPEFEFVGFSCVDNDGLEILFTDESDQEIGKCNPLGWANLEFSAPVLTSQIKQHLRFTPDLAGGRDDYDPWASREDDTYLDRDHYQQGNFRISLPENLKADRKYTIKTATADLQDEFGRKLKAPIN
;
A
#
# COMPACT_ATOMS: atom_id res chain seq x y z
N GLN A 1 2.18 -46.80 -34.96
CA GLN A 1 1.09 -46.86 -33.96
C GLN A 1 0.43 -45.49 -33.91
N GLN A 2 -0.82 -45.39 -34.38
CA GLN A 2 -1.62 -44.18 -34.15
C GLN A 2 -1.92 -44.10 -32.65
N LYS A 3 -1.36 -43.10 -31.95
CA LYS A 3 -1.78 -42.76 -30.58
C LYS A 3 -3.30 -42.55 -30.59
N GLY A 4 -4.02 -42.91 -29.53
CA GLY A 4 -5.45 -42.61 -29.40
C GLY A 4 -5.73 -41.10 -29.36
N LEU A 5 -7.02 -40.71 -29.34
CA LEU A 5 -7.42 -39.35 -29.02
C LEU A 5 -6.89 -38.98 -27.62
N GLN A 6 -6.25 -37.82 -27.52
CA GLN A 6 -5.68 -37.34 -26.26
C GLN A 6 -5.98 -35.86 -26.08
N LEU A 7 -6.29 -35.49 -24.84
CA LEU A 7 -6.33 -34.11 -24.42
C LEU A 7 -4.91 -33.61 -24.19
N THR A 8 -4.48 -32.64 -24.99
CA THR A 8 -3.11 -32.10 -24.95
C THR A 8 -2.97 -30.93 -24.01
N ARG A 9 -4.04 -30.13 -23.84
CA ARG A 9 -4.04 -28.95 -22.98
C ARG A 9 -5.45 -28.59 -22.55
N VAL A 10 -5.57 -28.16 -21.29
CA VAL A 10 -6.73 -27.44 -20.78
C VAL A 10 -6.28 -26.04 -20.37
N THR A 11 -7.00 -25.02 -20.82
CA THR A 11 -6.73 -23.62 -20.48
C THR A 11 -7.96 -23.03 -19.80
N PRO A 12 -7.82 -22.34 -18.65
CA PRO A 12 -6.56 -22.02 -17.97
C PRO A 12 -5.97 -23.22 -17.18
N GLY A 13 -4.70 -23.12 -16.81
CA GLY A 13 -3.99 -24.12 -16.01
C GLY A 13 -2.98 -23.46 -15.06
N GLY A 14 -2.80 -24.03 -13.88
CA GLY A 14 -1.93 -23.49 -12.83
C GLY A 14 -2.68 -22.75 -11.73
N GLU A 15 -1.94 -21.98 -10.94
CA GLU A 15 -2.47 -21.15 -9.85
C GLU A 15 -2.49 -19.67 -10.25
N ASP A 16 -3.39 -18.90 -9.61
CA ASP A 16 -3.60 -17.46 -9.83
C ASP A 16 -3.87 -17.05 -11.29
N VAL A 17 -4.55 -17.91 -12.03
CA VAL A 17 -4.94 -17.61 -13.42
C VAL A 17 -6.06 -16.55 -13.45
N PRO A 18 -6.12 -15.68 -14.48
CA PRO A 18 -7.20 -14.72 -14.61
C PRO A 18 -8.58 -15.39 -14.58
N ALA A 19 -9.50 -14.76 -13.86
CA ALA A 19 -10.92 -15.12 -13.80
C ALA A 19 -11.63 -14.72 -15.11
N GLY A 20 -11.35 -15.46 -16.19
CA GLY A 20 -11.88 -15.20 -17.52
C GLY A 20 -13.24 -15.84 -17.80
N ASN A 21 -13.65 -15.76 -19.07
CA ASN A 21 -14.96 -16.21 -19.56
C ASN A 21 -14.89 -17.53 -20.36
N GLN A 22 -13.77 -18.25 -20.31
CA GLN A 22 -13.58 -19.42 -21.17
C GLN A 22 -12.71 -20.49 -20.52
N VAL A 23 -13.11 -21.75 -20.70
CA VAL A 23 -12.28 -22.93 -20.47
C VAL A 23 -12.15 -23.70 -21.79
N VAL A 24 -10.92 -23.90 -22.27
CA VAL A 24 -10.62 -24.50 -23.58
C VAL A 24 -9.93 -25.84 -23.42
N PHE A 25 -10.40 -26.82 -24.18
CA PHE A 25 -9.96 -28.21 -24.24
C PHE A 25 -9.35 -28.47 -25.60
N GLN A 26 -8.03 -28.64 -25.67
CA GLN A 26 -7.29 -28.87 -26.91
C GLN A 26 -6.97 -30.35 -27.08
N PHE A 27 -7.40 -30.93 -28.19
CA PHE A 27 -7.13 -32.31 -28.56
C PHE A 27 -5.92 -32.43 -29.50
N ASN A 28 -5.30 -33.62 -29.53
CA ASN A 28 -4.14 -33.90 -30.38
C ASN A 28 -4.48 -34.04 -31.89
N ARG A 29 -5.76 -33.97 -32.27
CA ARG A 29 -6.25 -34.12 -33.65
C ARG A 29 -7.67 -33.55 -33.81
N PRO A 30 -8.16 -33.38 -35.05
CA PRO A 30 -9.57 -33.08 -35.32
C PRO A 30 -10.52 -34.11 -34.72
N VAL A 31 -11.57 -33.62 -34.08
CA VAL A 31 -12.59 -34.40 -33.38
C VAL A 31 -13.95 -34.27 -34.07
N VAL A 32 -14.28 -33.07 -34.54
CA VAL A 32 -15.55 -32.78 -35.21
C VAL A 32 -15.32 -32.29 -36.65
N PRO A 33 -16.15 -32.72 -37.61
CA PRO A 33 -16.18 -32.13 -38.94
C PRO A 33 -16.50 -30.63 -38.87
N VAL A 34 -16.04 -29.88 -39.87
CA VAL A 34 -16.37 -28.45 -40.03
C VAL A 34 -17.88 -28.32 -40.30
N GLY A 35 -18.68 -28.10 -39.25
CA GLY A 35 -20.15 -28.12 -39.30
C GLY A 35 -20.80 -27.45 -38.08
N ARG A 36 -21.81 -28.10 -37.45
CA ARG A 36 -22.43 -27.63 -36.19
C ARG A 36 -21.34 -27.49 -35.14
N MET A 37 -20.93 -26.27 -34.80
CA MET A 37 -19.86 -26.01 -33.82
C MET A 37 -20.41 -25.88 -32.39
N GLU A 38 -21.67 -25.52 -32.23
CA GLU A 38 -22.35 -25.45 -30.92
C GLU A 38 -22.76 -26.84 -30.45
N ARG A 39 -22.69 -27.07 -29.13
CA ARG A 39 -23.04 -28.35 -28.51
C ARG A 39 -23.96 -28.11 -27.32
N ASP A 40 -24.90 -29.02 -27.16
CA ASP A 40 -25.73 -29.05 -25.95
C ASP A 40 -24.89 -29.60 -24.80
N ALA A 41 -25.12 -29.11 -23.57
CA ALA A 41 -24.35 -29.56 -22.41
C ALA A 41 -24.44 -31.08 -22.17
N SER A 42 -25.55 -31.72 -22.56
CA SER A 42 -25.74 -33.17 -22.51
C SER A 42 -24.86 -33.96 -23.48
N GLU A 43 -24.34 -33.31 -24.52
CA GLU A 43 -23.45 -33.94 -25.52
C GLU A 43 -21.97 -33.92 -25.08
N ILE A 44 -21.65 -33.15 -24.02
CA ILE A 44 -20.27 -32.95 -23.59
C ILE A 44 -20.02 -33.69 -22.27
N PRO A 45 -19.15 -34.72 -22.24
CA PRO A 45 -18.83 -35.51 -21.05
C PRO A 45 -17.80 -34.80 -20.16
N VAL A 46 -17.97 -33.51 -19.90
CA VAL A 46 -17.09 -32.68 -19.08
C VAL A 46 -17.85 -32.15 -17.87
N ASP A 47 -17.40 -32.52 -16.68
CA ASP A 47 -17.86 -31.92 -15.44
C ASP A 47 -16.85 -30.87 -14.95
N ILE A 48 -17.36 -29.73 -14.48
CA ILE A 48 -16.55 -28.69 -13.84
C ILE A 48 -17.13 -28.43 -12.45
N THR A 49 -16.28 -28.44 -11.42
CA THR A 49 -16.65 -28.15 -10.04
C THR A 49 -15.81 -26.97 -9.51
N PRO A 50 -16.40 -25.87 -9.01
CA PRO A 50 -17.84 -25.57 -8.97
C PRO A 50 -18.51 -25.54 -10.35
N ALA A 51 -19.81 -25.80 -10.39
CA ALA A 51 -20.59 -25.86 -11.63
C ALA A 51 -20.58 -24.51 -12.37
N LEU A 52 -20.38 -24.56 -13.68
CA LEU A 52 -20.37 -23.41 -14.57
C LEU A 52 -21.51 -23.49 -15.59
N LYS A 53 -22.09 -22.34 -15.96
CA LYS A 53 -23.13 -22.23 -16.98
C LYS A 53 -22.51 -22.17 -18.38
N CYS A 54 -21.90 -23.27 -18.80
CA CYS A 54 -21.17 -23.35 -20.06
C CYS A 54 -22.08 -23.30 -21.29
N HIS A 55 -21.80 -22.39 -22.21
CA HIS A 55 -22.19 -22.49 -23.62
C HIS A 55 -21.09 -23.23 -24.37
N TRP A 56 -21.35 -24.46 -24.78
CA TRP A 56 -20.33 -25.31 -25.40
C TRP A 56 -20.19 -25.04 -26.89
N ARG A 57 -18.97 -24.76 -27.32
CA ARG A 57 -18.67 -24.47 -28.73
C ARG A 57 -17.29 -24.94 -29.13
N TRP A 58 -17.18 -25.55 -30.30
CA TRP A 58 -15.91 -25.82 -30.97
C TRP A 58 -15.33 -24.52 -31.55
N MET A 59 -14.12 -24.16 -31.13
CA MET A 59 -13.36 -23.02 -31.63
C MET A 59 -12.69 -23.34 -32.97
N ASN A 60 -12.32 -24.60 -33.15
CA ASN A 60 -11.86 -25.22 -34.38
C ASN A 60 -12.14 -26.73 -34.26
N THR A 61 -11.78 -27.54 -35.27
CA THR A 61 -12.07 -28.99 -35.27
C THR A 61 -11.38 -29.76 -34.15
N SER A 62 -10.40 -29.18 -33.44
CA SER A 62 -9.60 -29.81 -32.38
C SER A 62 -9.67 -29.10 -31.03
N ALA A 63 -10.48 -28.04 -30.89
CA ALA A 63 -10.56 -27.24 -29.68
C ALA A 63 -12.01 -26.99 -29.27
N LEU A 64 -12.43 -27.58 -28.15
CA LEU A 64 -13.75 -27.37 -27.55
C LEU A 64 -13.64 -26.32 -26.44
N ALA A 65 -14.60 -25.41 -26.36
CA ALA A 65 -14.66 -24.39 -25.32
C ALA A 65 -15.97 -24.46 -24.54
N CYS A 66 -15.87 -24.36 -23.22
CA CYS A 66 -16.93 -23.85 -22.37
C CYS A 66 -16.82 -22.32 -22.39
N GLN A 67 -17.77 -21.64 -23.02
CA GLN A 67 -17.89 -20.18 -23.01
C GLN A 67 -18.86 -19.76 -21.89
N LEU A 68 -18.50 -18.70 -21.18
CA LEU A 68 -19.29 -18.14 -20.09
C LEU A 68 -19.72 -16.72 -20.47
N ASP A 69 -20.94 -16.36 -20.12
CA ASP A 69 -21.40 -14.98 -20.21
C ASP A 69 -20.72 -14.12 -19.13
N ASP A 70 -20.69 -12.81 -19.30
CA ASP A 70 -20.02 -11.88 -18.38
C ASP A 70 -20.51 -11.99 -16.93
N GLU A 71 -21.80 -12.30 -16.74
CA GLU A 71 -22.42 -12.51 -15.42
C GLU A 71 -22.04 -13.86 -14.79
N SER A 72 -21.54 -14.81 -15.58
CA SER A 72 -21.25 -16.19 -15.20
C SER A 72 -19.78 -16.58 -15.35
N ARG A 73 -18.91 -15.58 -15.53
CA ARG A 73 -17.45 -15.72 -15.59
C ARG A 73 -16.88 -16.48 -14.41
N LEU A 74 -15.68 -17.02 -14.57
CA LEU A 74 -15.00 -17.74 -13.50
C LEU A 74 -14.90 -16.88 -12.24
N THR A 75 -15.38 -17.38 -11.11
CA THR A 75 -15.23 -16.72 -9.81
C THR A 75 -13.75 -16.64 -9.43
N LYS A 76 -13.26 -15.48 -8.98
CA LYS A 76 -11.93 -15.32 -8.38
C LYS A 76 -11.77 -16.14 -7.10
N ALA A 77 -10.54 -16.33 -6.63
CA ALA A 77 -10.22 -17.08 -5.42
C ALA A 77 -10.90 -18.46 -5.37
N THR A 78 -11.00 -19.14 -6.52
CA THR A 78 -11.75 -20.40 -6.63
C THR A 78 -10.92 -21.45 -7.33
N LYS A 79 -10.80 -22.61 -6.69
CA LYS A 79 -10.26 -23.82 -7.30
C LYS A 79 -11.33 -24.49 -8.14
N TYR A 80 -11.03 -24.68 -9.43
CA TYR A 80 -11.87 -25.43 -10.35
C TYR A 80 -11.22 -26.78 -10.63
N MET A 81 -12.01 -27.84 -10.49
CA MET A 81 -11.66 -29.19 -10.89
C MET A 81 -12.49 -29.55 -12.12
N VAL A 82 -11.80 -29.90 -13.19
CA VAL A 82 -12.37 -30.26 -14.48
C VAL A 82 -12.14 -31.74 -14.71
N THR A 83 -13.19 -32.50 -15.01
CA THR A 83 -13.10 -33.94 -15.29
C THR A 83 -13.76 -34.23 -16.64
N MET A 84 -12.94 -34.60 -17.62
CA MET A 84 -13.41 -35.05 -18.94
C MET A 84 -13.45 -36.57 -18.97
N ARG A 85 -14.64 -37.15 -19.11
CA ARG A 85 -14.83 -38.60 -19.27
C ARG A 85 -14.78 -39.01 -20.75
N PRO A 86 -14.51 -40.29 -21.05
CA PRO A 86 -14.73 -40.83 -22.38
C PRO A 86 -16.16 -40.55 -22.88
N GLY A 87 -16.31 -40.25 -24.17
CA GLY A 87 -17.62 -39.97 -24.78
C GLY A 87 -17.56 -39.09 -26.02
N ILE A 88 -16.55 -38.21 -26.11
CA ILE A 88 -16.26 -37.46 -27.33
C ILE A 88 -15.52 -38.37 -28.30
N GLN A 89 -16.12 -38.65 -29.46
CA GLN A 89 -15.52 -39.41 -30.54
C GLN A 89 -14.87 -38.48 -31.57
N ALA A 90 -13.66 -38.82 -32.01
CA ALA A 90 -13.00 -38.18 -33.13
C ALA A 90 -13.51 -38.72 -34.48
N GLU A 91 -13.09 -38.09 -35.59
CA GLU A 91 -13.50 -38.51 -36.94
C GLU A 91 -13.10 -39.95 -37.27
N ASP A 92 -12.04 -40.46 -36.67
CA ASP A 92 -11.59 -41.86 -36.78
C ASP A 92 -12.35 -42.82 -35.85
N GLY A 93 -13.37 -42.33 -35.13
CA GLY A 93 -14.17 -43.08 -34.15
C GLY A 93 -13.48 -43.28 -32.80
N THR A 94 -12.24 -42.81 -32.61
CA THR A 94 -11.52 -42.96 -31.35
C THR A 94 -12.01 -41.97 -30.29
N THR A 95 -12.03 -42.39 -29.03
CA THR A 95 -12.29 -41.53 -27.86
C THR A 95 -11.05 -41.52 -26.96
N ILE A 96 -10.98 -40.59 -26.02
CA ILE A 96 -10.01 -40.70 -24.91
C ILE A 96 -10.23 -42.02 -24.15
N SER A 97 -9.14 -42.66 -23.76
CA SER A 97 -9.16 -44.00 -23.14
C SER A 97 -9.55 -44.00 -21.67
N GLU A 98 -9.30 -42.88 -20.98
CA GLU A 98 -9.53 -42.73 -19.55
C GLU A 98 -10.02 -41.31 -19.24
N ALA A 99 -10.60 -41.13 -18.05
CA ALA A 99 -11.01 -39.80 -17.61
C ALA A 99 -9.78 -38.92 -17.37
N HIS A 100 -9.79 -37.71 -17.93
CA HIS A 100 -8.75 -36.72 -17.71
C HIS A 100 -9.20 -35.72 -16.65
N SER A 101 -8.40 -35.55 -15.59
CA SER A 101 -8.64 -34.56 -14.55
C SER A 101 -7.65 -33.41 -14.68
N HIS A 102 -8.15 -32.19 -14.63
CA HIS A 102 -7.37 -30.96 -14.67
C HIS A 102 -7.83 -30.03 -13.54
N THR A 103 -6.90 -29.27 -12.98
CA THR A 103 -7.22 -28.33 -11.90
C THR A 103 -6.52 -27.01 -12.14
N PHE A 104 -7.22 -25.92 -11.84
CA PHE A 104 -6.64 -24.59 -11.81
C PHE A 104 -7.26 -23.77 -10.68
N ILE A 105 -6.52 -22.76 -10.22
CA ILE A 105 -6.98 -21.81 -9.20
C ILE A 105 -7.00 -20.42 -9.82
N THR A 106 -8.15 -19.75 -9.78
CA THR A 106 -8.25 -18.35 -10.22
C THR A 106 -7.57 -17.41 -9.22
N GLN A 107 -7.16 -16.23 -9.68
CA GLN A 107 -6.50 -15.18 -8.88
C GLN A 107 -7.01 -15.08 -7.45
N ARG A 108 -6.14 -15.40 -6.49
CA ARG A 108 -6.35 -15.28 -5.05
C ARG A 108 -6.21 -13.82 -4.59
N PRO A 109 -6.78 -13.44 -3.43
CA PRO A 109 -6.75 -12.05 -2.97
C PRO A 109 -5.33 -11.54 -2.78
N HIS A 110 -5.05 -10.36 -3.34
CA HIS A 110 -3.73 -9.73 -3.36
C HIS A 110 -3.85 -8.22 -3.13
N VAL A 111 -2.86 -7.64 -2.43
CA VAL A 111 -2.72 -6.19 -2.20
C VAL A 111 -2.21 -5.53 -3.47
N ARG A 112 -2.99 -4.65 -4.10
CA ARG A 112 -2.56 -3.90 -5.30
C ARG A 112 -1.57 -2.80 -4.96
N TYR A 113 -1.92 -1.97 -3.98
CA TYR A 113 -1.06 -0.89 -3.48
C TYR A 113 -1.54 -0.47 -2.09
N ALA A 114 -0.60 0.06 -1.33
CA ALA A 114 -0.83 0.84 -0.12
C ALA A 114 -0.61 2.32 -0.48
N SER A 115 -1.42 3.21 0.08
CA SER A 115 -1.23 4.64 -0.07
C SER A 115 -1.42 5.31 1.28
N PHE A 116 -0.38 6.00 1.75
CA PHE A 116 -0.43 6.85 2.92
C PHE A 116 -1.54 7.89 2.82
N ARG A 117 -2.16 8.22 3.96
CA ARG A 117 -3.24 9.19 4.06
C ARG A 117 -2.86 10.35 4.96
N GLU A 118 -2.58 10.05 6.22
CA GLU A 118 -2.24 11.04 7.23
C GLU A 118 -1.61 10.38 8.47
N TRP A 119 -0.98 11.20 9.30
CA TRP A 119 -0.54 10.84 10.64
C TRP A 119 -1.56 11.33 11.67
N LEU A 120 -2.08 10.43 12.50
CA LEU A 120 -2.94 10.82 13.63
C LEU A 120 -2.12 11.20 14.87
N THR A 121 -0.97 10.56 15.02
CA THR A 121 0.01 10.78 16.08
C THR A 121 1.41 10.49 15.51
N PRO A 122 2.50 10.83 16.21
CA PRO A 122 3.87 10.56 15.76
C PRO A 122 4.14 9.12 15.30
N GLY A 123 3.48 8.13 15.92
CA GLY A 123 3.60 6.71 15.58
C GLY A 123 2.36 6.06 14.96
N THR A 124 1.35 6.84 14.55
CA THR A 124 0.09 6.28 14.02
C THR A 124 -0.20 6.76 12.60
N PRO A 125 0.37 6.10 11.58
CA PRO A 125 0.03 6.36 10.19
C PRO A 125 -1.32 5.73 9.82
N VAL A 126 -2.12 6.46 9.05
CA VAL A 126 -3.32 5.96 8.38
C VAL A 126 -2.92 5.59 6.95
N VAL A 127 -3.17 4.34 6.58
CA VAL A 127 -2.87 3.83 5.23
C VAL A 127 -4.14 3.33 4.59
N ARG A 128 -4.33 3.66 3.32
CA ARG A 128 -5.40 3.10 2.50
C ARG A 128 -4.86 1.92 1.71
N LEU A 129 -5.44 0.75 1.93
CA LEU A 129 -5.10 -0.48 1.21
C LEU A 129 -6.07 -0.69 0.05
N SER A 130 -5.54 -1.03 -1.12
CA SER A 130 -6.33 -1.45 -2.29
C SER A 130 -6.08 -2.91 -2.63
N PHE A 131 -7.14 -3.65 -2.92
CA PHE A 131 -7.10 -5.08 -3.26
C PHE A 131 -7.61 -5.37 -4.68
N ASP A 132 -7.14 -6.47 -5.26
CA ASP A 132 -7.52 -6.91 -6.60
C ASP A 132 -8.94 -7.52 -6.67
N GLN A 133 -9.52 -7.79 -5.51
CA GLN A 133 -10.87 -8.28 -5.27
C GLN A 133 -11.32 -7.87 -3.85
N PRO A 134 -12.62 -7.99 -3.51
CA PRO A 134 -13.09 -7.70 -2.16
C PRO A 134 -12.48 -8.66 -1.13
N VAL A 135 -11.86 -8.12 -0.08
CA VAL A 135 -11.17 -8.84 1.00
C VAL A 135 -11.82 -8.55 2.34
N THR A 136 -11.97 -9.57 3.19
CA THR A 136 -12.69 -9.46 4.47
C THR A 136 -11.90 -8.68 5.51
N LYS A 137 -12.62 -7.89 6.33
CA LYS A 137 -12.02 -7.08 7.40
C LYS A 137 -11.13 -7.90 8.34
N SER A 138 -11.63 -9.03 8.87
CA SER A 138 -10.88 -9.84 9.83
C SER A 138 -9.60 -10.45 9.26
N SER A 139 -9.59 -10.74 7.95
CA SER A 139 -8.38 -11.22 7.29
C SER A 139 -7.35 -10.12 7.14
N VAL A 140 -7.75 -8.87 6.89
CA VAL A 140 -6.82 -7.73 6.86
C VAL A 140 -6.21 -7.49 8.24
N GLU A 141 -7.03 -7.50 9.31
CA GLU A 141 -6.59 -7.28 10.69
C GLU A 141 -5.50 -8.27 11.16
N THR A 142 -5.49 -9.48 10.60
CA THR A 142 -4.61 -10.58 11.06
C THR A 142 -3.55 -11.00 10.05
N ARG A 143 -3.64 -10.53 8.80
CA ARG A 143 -2.75 -10.93 7.69
C ARG A 143 -1.96 -9.78 7.10
N ILE A 144 -2.18 -8.58 7.62
CA ILE A 144 -1.33 -7.42 7.37
C ILE A 144 -0.97 -6.84 8.73
N ALA A 145 0.32 -6.55 8.92
CA ALA A 145 0.84 -6.03 10.17
C ALA A 145 2.06 -5.16 9.91
N TYR A 146 2.36 -4.28 10.87
CA TYR A 146 3.66 -3.64 10.95
C TYR A 146 4.66 -4.55 11.64
N THR A 147 5.88 -4.55 11.15
CA THR A 147 7.03 -5.19 11.80
C THR A 147 8.14 -4.17 11.99
N TYR A 148 8.76 -4.18 13.17
CA TYR A 148 9.82 -3.24 13.55
C TYR A 148 10.76 -3.88 14.58
N PRO A 149 12.03 -3.46 14.64
CA PRO A 149 13.00 -4.02 15.59
C PRO A 149 12.66 -3.64 17.03
N THR A 150 13.04 -4.47 18.00
CA THR A 150 12.92 -4.16 19.44
C THR A 150 13.90 -3.06 19.88
N SER A 151 15.07 -2.99 19.24
CA SER A 151 16.06 -1.92 19.42
C SER A 151 17.05 -1.89 18.26
N GLU A 152 17.93 -0.90 18.19
CA GLU A 152 19.03 -0.88 17.21
C GLU A 152 19.98 -2.08 17.33
N THR A 153 20.11 -2.65 18.54
CA THR A 153 21.03 -3.76 18.83
C THR A 153 20.38 -5.13 18.84
N ASP A 154 19.04 -5.20 18.83
CA ASP A 154 18.27 -6.43 18.84
C ASP A 154 17.35 -6.46 17.62
N GLU A 155 17.72 -7.29 16.64
CA GLU A 155 17.00 -7.46 15.39
C GLU A 155 15.71 -8.28 15.55
N THR A 156 15.33 -8.65 16.78
CA THR A 156 14.04 -9.29 17.03
C THR A 156 12.91 -8.38 16.57
N LEU A 157 12.11 -8.86 15.61
CA LEU A 157 10.99 -8.10 15.07
C LEU A 157 9.75 -8.27 15.95
N LEU A 158 9.21 -7.15 16.42
CA LEU A 158 7.87 -7.06 16.98
C LEU A 158 6.85 -6.97 15.84
N VAL A 159 5.62 -7.41 16.14
CA VAL A 159 4.50 -7.39 15.19
C VAL A 159 3.36 -6.59 15.83
N GLU A 160 2.92 -5.54 15.14
CA GLU A 160 1.75 -4.76 15.52
C GLU A 160 0.66 -4.93 14.46
N TYR A 161 -0.48 -5.47 14.88
CA TYR A 161 -1.62 -5.71 14.01
C TYR A 161 -2.41 -4.43 13.76
N LEU A 162 -3.31 -4.50 12.78
CA LEU A 162 -4.04 -3.35 12.29
C LEU A 162 -5.45 -3.29 12.88
N LYS A 163 -5.92 -2.08 13.14
CA LYS A 163 -7.33 -1.73 13.18
C LYS A 163 -7.75 -1.42 11.74
N VAL A 164 -8.88 -1.96 11.32
CA VAL A 164 -9.37 -1.83 9.94
C VAL A 164 -10.74 -1.16 9.93
N GLU A 165 -10.88 -0.11 9.13
CA GLU A 165 -12.08 0.71 9.02
C GLU A 165 -12.47 0.93 7.56
N LYS A 166 -13.78 1.10 7.33
CA LYS A 166 -14.30 1.43 5.99
C LYS A 166 -13.66 2.75 5.53
N ASP A 167 -13.18 2.76 4.29
CA ASP A 167 -12.82 4.01 3.62
C ASP A 167 -14.07 4.88 3.41
N PRO A 168 -14.15 6.09 4.00
CA PRO A 168 -15.32 6.96 3.87
C PRO A 168 -15.57 7.42 2.42
N TYR A 169 -14.55 7.36 1.55
CA TYR A 169 -14.66 7.69 0.13
C TYR A 169 -15.01 6.47 -0.74
N ASP A 170 -15.09 5.26 -0.17
CA ASP A 170 -15.62 4.08 -0.86
C ASP A 170 -17.15 4.05 -0.76
N GLU A 171 -17.79 4.60 -1.79
CA GLU A 171 -19.25 4.64 -1.93
C GLU A 171 -19.86 3.28 -2.32
N ASN A 172 -19.02 2.30 -2.70
CA ASN A 172 -19.53 0.99 -3.11
C ASN A 172 -20.13 0.23 -1.91
N ASP A 173 -21.21 -0.49 -2.18
CA ASP A 173 -21.75 -1.45 -1.23
C ASP A 173 -20.73 -2.55 -0.93
N PRO A 174 -20.67 -3.02 0.33
CA PRO A 174 -19.77 -4.10 0.67
C PRO A 174 -20.19 -5.40 -0.01
N HIS A 175 -19.20 -6.26 -0.28
CA HIS A 175 -19.49 -7.66 -0.54
C HIS A 175 -19.64 -8.40 0.79
N LEU A 176 -20.59 -9.32 0.86
CA LEU A 176 -20.76 -10.19 2.03
C LEU A 176 -20.24 -11.58 1.69
N THR A 177 -19.44 -12.17 2.59
CA THR A 177 -19.04 -13.57 2.44
C THR A 177 -20.30 -14.46 2.42
N PRO A 178 -20.33 -15.55 1.61
CA PRO A 178 -21.52 -16.36 1.48
C PRO A 178 -22.01 -16.99 2.79
N VAL A 179 -21.06 -17.40 3.65
CA VAL A 179 -21.31 -18.18 4.88
C VAL A 179 -21.42 -17.29 6.12
N THR A 180 -20.38 -16.51 6.42
CA THR A 180 -20.32 -15.71 7.66
C THR A 180 -21.04 -14.37 7.56
N LYS A 181 -21.46 -13.97 6.34
CA LYS A 181 -21.98 -12.62 6.04
C LYS A 181 -21.04 -11.51 6.51
N GLU A 182 -19.75 -11.81 6.52
CA GLU A 182 -18.71 -10.85 6.88
C GLU A 182 -18.52 -9.86 5.74
N GLU A 183 -18.33 -8.59 6.12
CA GLU A 183 -18.04 -7.52 5.18
C GLU A 183 -16.66 -7.67 4.53
N ALA A 184 -16.63 -7.51 3.22
CA ALA A 184 -15.43 -7.46 2.41
C ALA A 184 -15.47 -6.28 1.44
N ARG A 185 -14.33 -5.59 1.32
CA ARG A 185 -14.17 -4.41 0.46
C ARG A 185 -12.90 -4.50 -0.37
N ARG A 186 -12.87 -3.73 -1.45
CA ARG A 186 -11.66 -3.51 -2.25
C ARG A 186 -10.74 -2.46 -1.63
N TYR A 187 -11.29 -1.61 -0.75
CA TYR A 187 -10.58 -0.53 -0.09
C TYR A 187 -10.83 -0.58 1.41
N TRP A 188 -9.75 -0.48 2.17
CA TRP A 188 -9.78 -0.41 3.62
C TRP A 188 -8.85 0.71 4.09
N LEU A 189 -9.25 1.47 5.10
CA LEU A 189 -8.33 2.29 5.89
C LEU A 189 -7.81 1.45 7.04
N VAL A 190 -6.51 1.53 7.27
CA VAL A 190 -5.83 0.80 8.33
C VAL A 190 -4.98 1.73 9.16
N THR A 191 -4.98 1.48 10.46
CA THR A 191 -4.09 2.10 11.45
C THR A 191 -3.51 0.99 12.32
N PRO A 192 -2.33 1.17 12.94
CA PRO A 192 -1.87 0.22 13.95
C PRO A 192 -2.85 0.20 15.14
N GLN A 193 -3.02 -0.93 15.83
CA GLN A 193 -3.91 -1.02 17.00
C GLN A 193 -3.33 -0.27 18.21
N LYS A 194 -2.01 -0.24 18.31
CA LYS A 194 -1.24 0.57 19.25
C LYS A 194 -0.31 1.49 18.48
N GLU A 195 -0.06 2.67 19.04
CA GLU A 195 0.93 3.58 18.48
C GLU A 195 2.29 2.89 18.38
N LEU A 196 2.92 3.00 17.20
CA LEU A 196 4.22 2.42 16.91
C LEU A 196 5.31 3.20 17.65
N PRO A 197 6.47 2.58 17.94
CA PRO A 197 7.58 3.29 18.58
C PRO A 197 8.02 4.50 17.75
N LEU A 198 8.45 5.55 18.42
CA LEU A 198 8.99 6.76 17.81
C LEU A 198 10.34 6.50 17.13
N ASP A 199 10.72 7.37 16.21
CA ASP A 199 12.01 7.34 15.51
C ASP A 199 12.40 5.95 14.94
N THR A 200 11.41 5.23 14.43
CA THR A 200 11.59 3.83 14.05
C THR A 200 11.15 3.61 12.61
N ARG A 201 11.99 2.88 11.87
CA ARG A 201 11.59 2.32 10.58
C ARG A 201 10.62 1.16 10.82
N VAL A 202 9.37 1.35 10.44
CA VAL A 202 8.31 0.35 10.56
C VAL A 202 7.96 -0.18 9.16
N GLU A 203 7.90 -1.49 8.99
CA GLU A 203 7.61 -2.13 7.70
C GLU A 203 6.22 -2.75 7.72
N MET A 204 5.34 -2.34 6.81
CA MET A 204 4.06 -2.99 6.61
C MET A 204 4.24 -4.23 5.74
N LYS A 205 3.81 -5.39 6.25
CA LYS A 205 3.94 -6.68 5.56
C LYS A 205 2.59 -7.35 5.41
N VAL A 206 2.38 -7.94 4.24
CA VAL A 206 1.31 -8.92 4.02
C VAL A 206 1.89 -10.32 4.25
N ILE A 207 1.12 -11.16 4.94
CA ILE A 207 1.43 -12.57 5.14
C ILE A 207 0.28 -13.45 4.59
N PRO A 208 0.56 -14.73 4.25
CA PRO A 208 -0.45 -15.59 3.65
C PRO A 208 -1.70 -15.74 4.52
N GLY A 209 -2.87 -15.68 3.87
CA GLY A 209 -4.15 -15.99 4.50
C GLY A 209 -5.29 -15.00 4.26
N LEU A 210 -5.10 -13.94 3.45
CA LEU A 210 -6.17 -13.02 3.07
C LEU A 210 -7.39 -13.77 2.52
N VAL A 211 -8.60 -13.33 2.87
CA VAL A 211 -9.84 -14.01 2.51
C VAL A 211 -10.67 -13.11 1.62
N SER A 212 -11.12 -13.63 0.47
CA SER A 212 -12.06 -12.91 -0.39
C SER A 212 -13.51 -13.22 -0.02
N ALA A 213 -14.44 -12.29 -0.31
CA ALA A 213 -15.87 -12.61 -0.30
C ALA A 213 -16.34 -13.40 -1.53
N LEU A 214 -15.50 -13.58 -2.56
CA LEU A 214 -15.91 -14.22 -3.82
C LEU A 214 -15.73 -15.74 -3.79
N GLY A 215 -14.51 -16.19 -3.52
CA GLY A 215 -14.13 -17.60 -3.53
C GLY A 215 -13.44 -18.03 -2.22
N LYS A 216 -13.19 -19.33 -2.08
CA LYS A 216 -12.68 -19.95 -0.84
C LYS A 216 -11.16 -20.01 -0.75
N GLU A 217 -10.44 -19.87 -1.85
CA GLU A 217 -8.98 -19.94 -1.89
C GLU A 217 -8.38 -18.70 -1.24
N ARG A 218 -7.50 -18.91 -0.28
CA ARG A 218 -6.86 -17.84 0.49
C ARG A 218 -5.68 -17.25 -0.26
N GLY A 219 -5.42 -15.95 -0.04
CA GLY A 219 -4.21 -15.29 -0.56
C GLY A 219 -2.94 -15.96 -0.05
N VAL A 220 -1.96 -16.11 -0.93
CA VAL A 220 -0.64 -16.67 -0.62
C VAL A 220 0.47 -15.61 -0.64
N GLU A 221 0.09 -14.34 -0.78
CA GLU A 221 1.02 -13.21 -0.84
C GLU A 221 1.83 -13.10 0.45
N GLN A 222 3.15 -12.93 0.30
CA GLN A 222 4.08 -12.71 1.41
C GLN A 222 5.17 -11.74 0.96
N ARG A 223 5.08 -10.48 1.38
CA ARG A 223 6.08 -9.45 1.08
C ARG A 223 5.89 -8.21 1.95
N MET A 224 6.88 -7.33 1.93
CA MET A 224 6.71 -5.94 2.35
C MET A 224 5.85 -5.20 1.32
N ILE A 225 4.84 -4.48 1.79
CA ILE A 225 3.92 -3.71 0.95
C ILE A 225 4.14 -2.20 1.07
N ASP A 226 4.63 -1.74 2.22
CA ASP A 226 4.98 -0.34 2.48
C ASP A 226 5.96 -0.25 3.66
N TYR A 227 6.55 0.93 3.88
CA TYR A 227 7.30 1.23 5.11
C TYR A 227 7.15 2.70 5.47
N HIS A 228 7.28 3.03 6.75
CA HIS A 228 7.28 4.42 7.21
C HIS A 228 8.42 4.64 8.21
N MET A 229 8.84 5.90 8.38
CA MET A 229 9.64 6.36 9.51
C MET A 229 8.69 7.08 10.46
N THR A 230 8.49 6.55 11.68
CA THR A 230 7.73 7.27 12.71
C THR A 230 8.50 8.50 13.17
N TYR A 231 7.78 9.52 13.65
CA TYR A 231 8.43 10.76 14.08
C TYR A 231 9.20 10.54 15.39
N PRO A 232 10.39 11.17 15.55
CA PRO A 232 11.13 11.14 16.80
C PRO A 232 10.46 12.00 17.87
N GLU A 233 11.03 11.99 19.08
CA GLU A 233 10.71 12.98 20.11
C GLU A 233 10.86 14.41 19.58
N PHE A 234 9.98 15.32 20.03
CA PHE A 234 9.97 16.68 19.51
C PHE A 234 11.07 17.55 20.13
N GLU A 235 11.96 18.05 19.28
CA GLU A 235 13.15 18.80 19.65
C GLU A 235 13.43 19.91 18.62
N PHE A 236 13.97 21.02 19.12
CA PHE A 236 14.63 22.01 18.27
C PHE A 236 16.05 21.52 18.02
N VAL A 237 16.34 21.17 16.77
CA VAL A 237 17.64 20.59 16.39
C VAL A 237 18.68 21.68 16.24
N GLY A 238 18.27 22.84 15.70
CA GLY A 238 19.16 23.99 15.59
C GLY A 238 18.78 24.93 14.47
N PHE A 239 19.77 25.70 14.03
CA PHE A 239 19.66 26.68 12.97
C PHE A 239 20.61 26.32 11.83
N SER A 240 20.10 26.11 10.63
CA SER A 240 20.94 25.82 9.45
C SER A 240 21.04 27.01 8.51
N CYS A 241 22.18 27.15 7.86
CA CYS A 241 22.40 28.13 6.79
C CYS A 241 23.49 27.63 5.84
N VAL A 242 23.77 28.39 4.78
CA VAL A 242 24.92 28.13 3.90
C VAL A 242 26.01 29.16 4.10
N ASP A 243 27.27 28.77 3.93
CA ASP A 243 28.39 29.70 3.85
C ASP A 243 28.58 30.29 2.44
N ASN A 244 29.65 31.04 2.23
CA ASN A 244 29.94 31.69 0.94
C ASN A 244 30.36 30.70 -0.16
N ASP A 245 30.83 29.51 0.22
CA ASP A 245 31.19 28.43 -0.70
C ASP A 245 29.98 27.52 -1.00
N GLY A 246 28.84 27.76 -0.34
CA GLY A 246 27.60 27.02 -0.51
C GLY A 246 27.52 25.75 0.35
N LEU A 247 28.42 25.59 1.32
CA LEU A 247 28.38 24.48 2.27
C LEU A 247 27.35 24.74 3.35
N GLU A 248 26.55 23.73 3.68
CA GLU A 248 25.57 23.80 4.75
C GLU A 248 26.25 23.74 6.13
N ILE A 249 25.88 24.67 7.01
CA ILE A 249 26.31 24.76 8.40
C ILE A 249 25.07 24.62 9.28
N LEU A 250 25.14 23.73 10.27
CA LEU A 250 24.13 23.57 11.32
C LEU A 250 24.70 24.07 12.65
N PHE A 251 24.04 25.06 13.23
CA PHE A 251 24.29 25.59 14.57
C PHE A 251 23.34 24.91 15.56
N THR A 252 23.89 24.18 16.51
CA THR A 252 23.20 23.53 17.63
C THR A 252 23.55 24.22 18.95
N ASP A 253 22.88 23.88 20.05
CA ASP A 253 23.23 24.42 21.38
C ASP A 253 24.66 24.05 21.84
N GLU A 254 25.20 22.95 21.31
CA GLU A 254 26.57 22.48 21.56
C GLU A 254 27.61 23.08 20.60
N SER A 255 27.17 23.94 19.68
CA SER A 255 28.05 24.53 18.68
C SER A 255 28.99 25.58 19.29
N ASP A 256 30.29 25.30 19.25
CA ASP A 256 31.34 26.25 19.62
C ASP A 256 31.40 27.47 18.68
N GLN A 257 31.98 28.57 19.15
CA GLN A 257 32.07 29.84 18.40
C GLN A 257 32.88 29.78 17.09
N GLU A 258 33.52 28.64 16.76
CA GLU A 258 34.33 28.47 15.54
C GLU A 258 33.56 27.90 14.34
N ILE A 259 32.26 27.65 14.46
CA ILE A 259 31.44 27.02 13.41
C ILE A 259 31.04 28.05 12.35
N GLY A 260 32.02 28.50 11.56
CA GLY A 260 31.82 29.30 10.34
C GLY A 260 30.97 30.57 10.49
N LYS A 261 30.57 31.15 9.36
CA LYS A 261 29.59 32.25 9.31
C LYS A 261 28.63 32.00 8.16
N CYS A 262 27.35 32.30 8.37
CA CYS A 262 26.36 32.26 7.30
C CYS A 262 26.65 33.30 6.23
N ASN A 263 26.44 32.92 4.98
CA ASN A 263 26.32 33.84 3.86
C ASN A 263 25.04 34.67 4.03
N PRO A 264 25.13 36.01 4.14
CA PRO A 264 23.96 36.87 4.37
C PRO A 264 22.99 36.93 3.18
N LEU A 265 23.39 36.44 2.00
CA LEU A 265 22.51 36.30 0.84
C LEU A 265 22.03 34.84 0.64
N GLY A 266 22.51 33.93 1.48
CA GLY A 266 22.10 32.53 1.49
C GLY A 266 20.79 32.32 2.23
N TRP A 267 20.20 31.15 2.04
CA TRP A 267 19.05 30.73 2.83
C TRP A 267 19.47 30.38 4.25
N ALA A 268 18.50 30.47 5.16
CA ALA A 268 18.66 30.02 6.54
C ALA A 268 17.34 29.45 7.06
N ASN A 269 17.43 28.37 7.85
CA ASN A 269 16.27 27.65 8.36
C ASN A 269 16.38 27.40 9.86
N LEU A 270 15.21 27.29 10.49
CA LEU A 270 15.06 26.61 11.77
C LEU A 270 14.87 25.12 11.49
N GLU A 271 15.55 24.27 12.24
CA GLU A 271 15.55 22.82 12.08
C GLU A 271 14.87 22.18 13.29
N PHE A 272 13.84 21.37 13.06
CA PHE A 272 13.11 20.64 14.09
C PHE A 272 13.10 19.15 13.79
N SER A 273 13.02 18.31 14.84
CA SER A 273 12.94 16.85 14.67
C SER A 273 11.54 16.38 14.22
N ALA A 274 10.53 17.23 14.35
CA ALA A 274 9.15 16.99 13.96
C ALA A 274 8.56 18.27 13.32
N PRO A 275 7.50 18.18 12.51
CA PRO A 275 6.97 19.31 11.78
C PRO A 275 6.31 20.33 12.71
N VAL A 276 6.55 21.60 12.44
CA VAL A 276 6.04 22.73 13.23
C VAL A 276 5.36 23.70 12.28
N LEU A 277 4.17 24.18 12.65
CA LEU A 277 3.47 25.20 11.86
C LEU A 277 4.17 26.57 11.96
N THR A 278 4.17 27.33 10.89
CA THR A 278 4.77 28.67 10.87
C THR A 278 4.13 29.59 11.92
N SER A 279 2.83 29.44 12.16
CA SER A 279 2.10 30.16 13.22
C SER A 279 2.69 29.92 14.61
N GLN A 280 3.14 28.70 14.92
CA GLN A 280 3.81 28.37 16.19
C GLN A 280 5.13 29.13 16.33
N ILE A 281 5.91 29.21 15.24
CA ILE A 281 7.16 29.99 15.20
C ILE A 281 6.88 31.47 15.46
N LYS A 282 5.92 32.05 14.73
CA LYS A 282 5.54 33.45 14.86
C LYS A 282 5.08 33.79 16.28
N GLN A 283 4.31 32.92 16.90
CA GLN A 283 3.78 33.13 18.23
C GLN A 283 4.86 33.05 19.31
N HIS A 284 5.74 32.05 19.25
CA HIS A 284 6.61 31.69 20.38
C HIS A 284 8.08 32.08 20.23
N LEU A 285 8.60 32.19 19.01
CA LEU A 285 10.03 32.41 18.74
C LEU A 285 10.36 33.88 18.57
N ARG A 286 11.48 34.33 19.14
CA ARG A 286 11.97 35.71 19.04
C ARG A 286 13.42 35.74 18.58
N PHE A 287 13.69 36.60 17.62
CA PHE A 287 15.04 36.87 17.11
C PHE A 287 15.54 38.18 17.71
N THR A 288 16.80 38.21 18.12
CA THR A 288 17.51 39.43 18.54
C THR A 288 18.84 39.51 17.80
N PRO A 289 19.08 40.51 16.94
CA PRO A 289 18.13 41.56 16.52
C PRO A 289 16.93 40.97 15.76
N ASP A 290 15.83 41.74 15.69
CA ASP A 290 14.63 41.31 14.98
C ASP A 290 14.88 41.13 13.47
N LEU A 291 14.10 40.26 12.83
CA LEU A 291 14.25 39.95 11.41
C LEU A 291 13.84 41.12 10.48
N ALA A 292 13.00 42.05 10.95
CA ALA A 292 12.64 43.24 10.20
C ALA A 292 13.79 44.26 10.13
N GLY A 293 14.87 44.05 10.90
CA GLY A 293 16.02 44.93 10.95
C GLY A 293 15.70 46.29 11.56
N GLY A 294 14.80 46.32 12.54
CA GLY A 294 14.36 47.54 13.23
C GLY A 294 13.28 48.34 12.50
N ARG A 295 12.69 47.77 11.43
CA ARG A 295 11.52 48.33 10.75
C ARG A 295 10.24 47.89 11.44
N ASP A 296 9.28 48.81 11.56
CA ASP A 296 7.96 48.60 12.15
C ASP A 296 6.82 48.70 11.14
N ASP A 297 7.13 49.01 9.87
CA ASP A 297 6.17 49.20 8.80
C ASP A 297 5.70 47.88 8.14
N TYR A 298 6.25 46.73 8.55
CA TYR A 298 5.83 45.42 8.10
C TYR A 298 6.18 44.30 9.09
N ASP A 299 5.51 43.16 8.94
CA ASP A 299 5.82 41.92 9.66
C ASP A 299 6.49 40.93 8.70
N PRO A 300 7.75 40.51 8.94
CA PRO A 300 8.46 39.53 8.11
C PRO A 300 7.67 38.24 7.86
N TRP A 301 6.84 37.82 8.81
CA TRP A 301 6.09 36.58 8.72
C TRP A 301 4.69 36.76 8.10
N ALA A 302 4.33 37.97 7.65
CA ALA A 302 2.96 38.26 7.20
C ALA A 302 2.50 37.42 6.01
N SER A 303 3.42 37.06 5.10
CA SER A 303 3.11 36.27 3.90
C SER A 303 3.37 34.77 4.07
N ARG A 304 3.70 34.31 5.28
CA ARG A 304 3.98 32.89 5.53
C ARG A 304 2.71 32.23 6.08
N GLU A 305 2.23 31.26 5.35
CA GLU A 305 1.08 30.42 5.74
C GLU A 305 1.56 29.15 6.44
N ASP A 306 0.61 28.50 7.11
CA ASP A 306 0.83 27.18 7.69
C ASP A 306 0.77 26.13 6.58
N ASP A 307 1.79 25.26 6.54
CA ASP A 307 1.86 24.12 5.65
C ASP A 307 1.95 22.85 6.50
N THR A 308 0.99 21.95 6.34
CA THR A 308 0.95 20.72 7.14
C THR A 308 1.80 19.63 6.51
N TYR A 309 2.50 18.89 7.36
CA TYR A 309 3.21 17.66 7.00
C TYR A 309 2.44 16.41 7.41
N LEU A 310 1.32 16.54 8.11
CA LEU A 310 0.57 15.38 8.60
C LEU A 310 -0.04 14.55 7.47
N ASP A 311 -0.34 15.15 6.32
CA ASP A 311 -0.83 14.46 5.10
C ASP A 311 0.30 13.95 4.19
N ARG A 312 1.56 14.06 4.63
CA ARG A 312 2.75 13.61 3.90
C ARG A 312 3.34 12.39 4.57
N ASP A 313 3.73 11.41 3.74
CA ASP A 313 4.45 10.25 4.24
C ASP A 313 5.88 10.66 4.62
N HIS A 314 6.38 10.09 5.71
CA HIS A 314 7.70 10.33 6.25
C HIS A 314 8.57 9.10 6.00
N TYR A 315 9.38 9.13 4.93
CA TYR A 315 10.17 7.98 4.47
C TYR A 315 11.68 8.06 4.78
N GLN A 316 12.17 9.20 5.27
CA GLN A 316 13.59 9.46 5.47
C GLN A 316 13.84 10.01 6.86
N GLN A 317 15.00 9.73 7.42
CA GLN A 317 15.50 10.47 8.57
C GLN A 317 15.96 11.85 8.10
N GLY A 318 15.42 12.89 8.69
CA GLY A 318 15.74 14.26 8.34
C GLY A 318 14.95 15.24 9.19
N ASN A 319 15.48 16.44 9.34
CA ASN A 319 14.83 17.48 10.10
C ASN A 319 13.79 18.21 9.24
N PHE A 320 12.80 18.78 9.91
CA PHE A 320 11.81 19.66 9.34
C PHE A 320 12.34 21.09 9.36
N ARG A 321 12.44 21.67 8.16
CA ARG A 321 13.04 22.98 7.94
C ARG A 321 11.97 24.05 7.80
N ILE A 322 12.07 25.10 8.61
CA ILE A 322 11.28 26.31 8.45
C ILE A 322 12.21 27.43 8.00
N SER A 323 12.12 27.78 6.73
CA SER A 323 12.94 28.87 6.17
C SER A 323 12.56 30.21 6.77
N LEU A 324 13.57 30.99 7.13
CA LEU A 324 13.36 32.36 7.56
C LEU A 324 12.73 33.19 6.43
N PRO A 325 11.83 34.13 6.77
CA PRO A 325 11.19 35.01 5.79
C PRO A 325 12.14 36.04 5.20
N GLU A 326 13.26 36.31 5.88
CA GLU A 326 14.18 37.39 5.57
C GLU A 326 15.63 36.90 5.55
N ASN A 327 16.44 37.54 4.72
CA ASN A 327 17.87 37.32 4.72
C ASN A 327 18.51 37.94 5.97
N LEU A 328 19.45 37.20 6.59
CA LEU A 328 20.19 37.69 7.73
C LEU A 328 21.14 38.83 7.35
N LYS A 329 21.31 39.80 8.24
CA LYS A 329 22.24 40.92 8.00
C LYS A 329 23.68 40.45 8.18
N ALA A 330 24.54 40.93 7.28
CA ALA A 330 25.98 40.63 7.30
C ALA A 330 26.62 41.09 8.61
N ASP A 331 27.56 40.27 9.11
CA ASP A 331 28.36 40.50 10.33
C ASP A 331 27.53 40.87 11.57
N ARG A 332 26.36 40.24 11.71
CA ARG A 332 25.50 40.34 12.90
C ARG A 332 25.41 39.01 13.61
N LYS A 333 25.45 39.06 14.95
CA LYS A 333 25.10 37.94 15.81
C LYS A 333 23.61 37.97 16.05
N TYR A 334 22.97 36.82 15.86
CA TYR A 334 21.56 36.62 16.16
C TYR A 334 21.44 35.67 17.35
N THR A 335 20.45 35.96 18.19
CA THR A 335 20.01 35.07 19.27
C THR A 335 18.57 34.70 19.01
N ILE A 336 18.27 33.41 19.12
CA ILE A 336 16.93 32.85 18.89
C ILE A 336 16.44 32.34 20.23
N LYS A 337 15.30 32.83 20.70
CA LYS A 337 14.77 32.45 22.02
C LYS A 337 13.29 32.13 21.96
N THR A 338 12.86 31.24 22.84
CA THR A 338 11.46 31.15 23.25
C THR A 338 11.32 31.63 24.70
N ALA A 339 10.22 32.33 25.00
CA ALA A 339 9.96 32.80 26.36
C ALA A 339 9.62 31.64 27.32
N THR A 340 8.99 30.60 26.79
CA THR A 340 8.61 29.36 27.47
C THR A 340 8.86 28.18 26.53
N ALA A 341 8.66 26.95 27.03
CA ALA A 341 8.70 25.74 26.21
C ALA A 341 7.35 25.43 25.53
N ASP A 342 6.45 26.42 25.38
CA ASP A 342 5.08 26.19 24.88
C ASP A 342 4.96 26.05 23.36
N LEU A 343 6.05 26.29 22.62
CA LEU A 343 6.12 26.02 21.18
C LEU A 343 5.81 24.54 20.95
N GLN A 344 4.84 24.28 20.07
CA GLN A 344 4.37 22.93 19.78
C GLN A 344 4.67 22.50 18.34
N ASP A 345 4.85 21.20 18.15
CA ASP A 345 4.80 20.56 16.83
C ASP A 345 3.35 20.38 16.36
N GLU A 346 3.16 19.90 15.13
CA GLU A 346 1.83 19.64 14.56
C GLU A 346 1.03 18.58 15.34
N PHE A 347 1.70 17.76 16.15
CA PHE A 347 1.08 16.76 17.03
C PHE A 347 0.71 17.33 18.41
N GLY A 348 0.99 18.61 18.67
CA GLY A 348 0.72 19.28 19.95
C GLY A 348 1.74 18.95 21.05
N ARG A 349 2.87 18.32 20.72
CA ARG A 349 3.96 18.04 21.66
C ARG A 349 4.76 19.32 21.91
N LYS A 350 5.12 19.57 23.16
CA LYS A 350 5.91 20.73 23.57
C LYS A 350 7.40 20.40 23.59
N LEU A 351 8.24 21.43 23.41
CA LEU A 351 9.67 21.31 23.65
C LEU A 351 9.95 20.91 25.11
N LYS A 352 11.01 20.14 25.34
CA LYS A 352 11.45 19.77 26.70
C LYS A 352 11.99 20.96 27.49
N ALA A 353 12.56 21.95 26.80
CA ALA A 353 13.10 23.18 27.37
C ALA A 353 12.91 24.37 26.40
N PRO A 354 12.93 25.61 26.90
CA PRO A 354 12.96 26.80 26.04
C PRO A 354 14.25 26.86 25.21
N ILE A 355 14.16 27.45 24.01
CA ILE A 355 15.31 27.73 23.14
C ILE A 355 16.04 28.98 23.67
N ASN A 356 17.38 28.97 23.72
CA ASN A 356 18.19 30.04 24.31
C ASN A 356 19.24 30.66 23.40
#